data_AF-Q5V3Y6-F1
#
_entry.id   AF-Q5V3Y6-F1
#
_cell.length_a   1.000
_cell.length_b   1.000
_cell.length_c   1.000
_cell.angle_alpha   90.00
_cell.angle_beta   90.00
_cell.angle_gamma   90.00
#
_symmetry.space_group_name_H-M   'P 1'
#
loop_
_entity.id
_entity.type
_entity.pdbx_description
1 polymer ?
#
loop_
_entity_poly.entity_id
_entity_poly.type
_entity_poly.pdbx_seq_one_letter_code
_entity_poly.pdbx_strand_id
1 'polypeptide(L)'
;MSVGELLGSGTVGQRPLYGNALALVGGVMAAGYVLAGRSLRQRFPLIPYVTVVYGVAAVCLLVFVVASGHPVTGYPPREWALFFAMAVGPGVFGHTVLNWALAHVESSMVSVSLLGEPVGSALLALLLLAEIPGPSTVAGGAVVLVGIGVVARSRSVGAAPAD
;
A
#
# COMPACT_ATOMS: atom_id res chain seq x y z
N MET A 1 -9.41 4.62 11.66
CA MET A 1 -10.36 4.87 12.77
C MET A 1 -11.75 4.96 12.18
N SER A 2 -12.38 3.80 12.00
CA SER A 2 -13.79 3.72 11.58
C SER A 2 -14.69 3.92 12.79
N VAL A 3 -15.85 4.54 12.60
CA VAL A 3 -16.85 4.78 13.66
C VAL A 3 -17.29 3.48 14.36
N GLY A 4 -17.14 2.32 13.70
CA GLY A 4 -17.35 1.00 14.30
C GLY A 4 -16.31 0.59 15.36
N GLU A 5 -15.06 1.02 15.21
CA GLU A 5 -13.99 0.75 16.19
C GLU A 5 -14.19 1.53 17.50
N LEU A 6 -14.95 2.64 17.44
CA LEU A 6 -15.19 3.53 18.56
C LEU A 6 -16.39 3.08 19.42
N LEU A 7 -17.36 2.34 18.86
CA LEU A 7 -18.67 2.12 19.49
C LEU A 7 -19.01 0.68 19.86
N GLY A 8 -18.25 -0.34 19.43
CA GLY A 8 -18.56 -1.70 19.86
C GLY A 8 -17.63 -2.76 19.29
N SER A 9 -16.86 -3.40 20.17
CA SER A 9 -16.09 -4.62 19.92
C SER A 9 -15.01 -4.49 18.83
N GLY A 10 -13.85 -3.98 19.23
CA GLY A 10 -12.63 -3.94 18.40
C GLY A 10 -11.38 -4.48 19.09
N THR A 11 -11.51 -5.35 20.10
CA THR A 11 -10.36 -6.08 20.67
C THR A 11 -10.04 -7.29 19.80
N VAL A 12 -9.62 -7.06 18.56
CA VAL A 12 -9.14 -8.15 17.69
C VAL A 12 -7.62 -8.24 17.85
N GLY A 13 -7.16 -9.31 18.51
CA GLY A 13 -5.74 -9.63 18.70
C GLY A 13 -5.28 -9.58 20.17
N GLN A 14 -4.19 -10.28 20.48
CA GLN A 14 -3.71 -10.45 21.86
C GLN A 14 -3.17 -9.16 22.50
N ARG A 15 -2.78 -8.15 21.71
CA ARG A 15 -2.21 -6.88 22.19
C ARG A 15 -2.67 -5.67 21.33
N PRO A 16 -3.94 -5.26 21.42
CA PRO A 16 -4.52 -4.25 20.53
C PRO A 16 -3.87 -2.87 20.67
N LEU A 17 -3.51 -2.46 21.89
CA LEU A 17 -2.84 -1.17 22.14
C LEU A 17 -1.45 -1.08 21.47
N TYR A 18 -0.69 -2.19 21.48
CA TYR A 18 0.62 -2.25 20.84
C TYR A 18 0.50 -2.15 19.31
N GLY A 19 -0.47 -2.88 18.73
CA GLY A 19 -0.80 -2.77 17.31
C GLY A 19 -1.20 -1.35 16.92
N ASN A 20 -2.06 -0.70 17.71
CA ASN A 20 -2.48 0.68 17.48
C ASN A 20 -1.31 1.67 17.54
N ALA A 21 -0.40 1.50 18.51
CA ALA A 21 0.80 2.32 18.60
C ALA A 21 1.71 2.14 17.37
N LEU A 22 1.94 0.90 16.93
CA LEU A 22 2.70 0.61 15.72
C LEU A 22 2.05 1.19 14.47
N ALA A 23 0.71 1.12 14.35
CA ALA A 23 -0.02 1.70 13.24
C ALA A 23 0.13 3.23 13.18
N LEU A 24 0.06 3.91 14.33
CA LEU A 24 0.31 5.35 14.42
C LEU A 24 1.73 5.72 14.02
N VAL A 25 2.74 5.01 14.55
CA VAL A 25 4.14 5.23 14.19
C VAL A 25 4.34 4.99 12.69
N GLY A 26 3.78 3.92 12.14
CA GLY A 26 3.80 3.62 10.71
C GLY A 26 3.19 4.75 9.88
N GLY A 27 2.05 5.29 10.33
CA GLY A 27 1.40 6.44 9.69
C GLY A 27 2.27 7.71 9.69
N VAL A 28 2.91 8.04 10.81
CA VAL A 28 3.82 9.20 10.91
C VAL A 28 5.05 9.00 10.01
N MET A 29 5.63 7.80 10.00
CA MET A 29 6.77 7.47 9.14
C MET A 29 6.39 7.54 7.65
N ALA A 30 5.22 7.03 7.27
CA ALA A 30 4.72 7.10 5.91
C ALA A 30 4.51 8.57 5.47
N ALA A 31 3.91 9.39 6.32
CA ALA A 31 3.76 10.83 6.05
C ALA A 31 5.12 11.52 5.87
N GLY A 32 6.09 11.21 6.75
CA GLY A 32 7.46 11.71 6.64
C GLY A 32 8.14 11.29 5.33
N TYR A 33 8.01 10.01 4.94
CA TYR A 33 8.53 9.48 3.69
C TYR A 33 7.94 10.19 2.47
N VAL A 34 6.62 10.39 2.43
CA VAL A 34 5.95 11.08 1.32
C VAL A 34 6.40 12.54 1.23
N LEU A 35 6.49 13.25 2.35
CA LEU A 35 6.92 14.65 2.38
C LEU A 35 8.38 14.81 1.94
N ALA A 36 9.27 13.99 2.48
CA ALA A 36 10.69 13.99 2.10
C ALA A 36 10.87 13.57 0.64
N GLY A 37 10.19 12.51 0.20
CA GLY A 37 10.22 12.02 -1.17
C GLY A 37 9.76 13.07 -2.17
N ARG A 38 8.71 13.84 -1.87
CA ARG A 38 8.24 14.94 -2.73
C ARG A 38 9.30 16.03 -2.90
N SER A 39 9.98 16.43 -1.83
CA SER A 39 11.04 17.45 -1.88
C SER A 39 12.28 16.97 -2.65
N LEU A 40 12.73 15.74 -2.38
CA LEU A 40 13.94 15.17 -3.00
C LEU A 40 13.71 14.83 -4.49
N ARG A 41 12.53 14.33 -4.87
CA ARG A 41 12.20 14.01 -6.26
C ARG A 41 12.12 15.20 -7.21
N GLN A 42 12.00 16.42 -6.68
CA GLN A 42 12.10 17.64 -7.48
C GLN A 42 13.55 17.96 -7.87
N ARG A 43 14.54 17.36 -7.20
CA ARG A 43 15.97 17.67 -7.34
C ARG A 43 16.80 16.52 -7.89
N PHE A 44 16.28 15.29 -7.84
CA PHE A 44 16.99 14.08 -8.26
C PHE A 44 16.15 13.20 -9.20
N PRO A 45 16.80 12.52 -10.17
CA PRO A 45 16.14 11.53 -11.02
C PRO A 45 15.66 10.31 -10.22
N LEU A 46 14.66 9.60 -10.76
CA LEU A 46 13.95 8.52 -10.08
C LEU A 46 14.85 7.34 -9.69
N ILE A 47 15.68 6.86 -10.63
CA ILE A 47 16.46 5.62 -10.45
C ILE A 47 17.45 5.74 -9.28
N PRO A 48 18.31 6.78 -9.17
CA PRO A 48 19.21 6.90 -8.02
C PRO A 48 18.47 7.05 -6.68
N TYR A 49 17.34 7.75 -6.68
CA TYR A 49 16.53 7.93 -5.48
C TYR A 49 16.00 6.59 -4.95
N VAL A 50 15.35 5.78 -5.80
CA VAL A 50 14.78 4.49 -5.36
C VAL A 50 15.86 3.49 -4.95
N THR A 51 17.01 3.47 -5.63
CA THR A 51 18.14 2.60 -5.26
C THR A 51 18.67 2.89 -3.86
N VAL A 52 18.84 4.17 -3.51
CA VAL A 52 19.31 4.55 -2.17
C VAL A 52 18.26 4.22 -1.11
N VAL A 53 16.99 4.57 -1.35
CA VAL A 53 15.89 4.28 -0.41
C VAL A 53 15.76 2.78 -0.15
N TYR A 54 15.75 1.96 -1.20
CA TYR A 54 15.67 0.50 -1.06
C TYR A 54 16.92 -0.10 -0.44
N GLY A 55 18.11 0.43 -0.76
CA GLY A 55 19.37 0.01 -0.12
C GLY A 55 19.38 0.27 1.38
N VAL A 56 18.98 1.47 1.81
CA VAL A 56 18.89 1.82 3.24
C VAL A 56 17.83 0.95 3.94
N ALA A 57 16.66 0.77 3.33
CA ALA A 57 15.61 -0.10 3.87
C ALA A 57 16.09 -1.55 4.05
N ALA A 58 16.80 -2.10 3.06
CA ALA A 58 17.38 -3.44 3.13
C ALA A 58 18.40 -3.57 4.27
N VAL A 59 19.29 -2.58 4.45
CA VAL A 59 20.26 -2.58 5.56
C VAL A 59 19.56 -2.48 6.92
N CYS A 60 18.58 -1.58 7.07
CA CYS A 60 17.82 -1.45 8.31
C CYS A 60 17.08 -2.75 8.67
N LEU A 61 16.44 -3.40 7.70
CA LEU A 61 15.77 -4.68 7.91
C LEU A 61 16.76 -5.80 8.23
N LEU A 62 17.92 -5.84 7.57
CA LEU A 62 18.96 -6.82 7.85
C LEU A 62 19.48 -6.68 9.29
N VAL A 63 19.79 -5.45 9.72
CA VAL A 63 20.20 -5.17 11.10
C VAL A 63 19.12 -5.60 12.09
N PHE A 64 17.85 -5.31 11.81
CA PHE A 64 16.73 -5.72 12.65
C PHE A 64 16.62 -7.25 12.79
N VAL A 65 16.73 -7.98 11.68
CA VAL A 65 16.68 -9.46 11.66
C VAL A 65 17.82 -10.05 12.49
N VAL A 66 19.05 -9.55 12.29
CA VAL A 66 20.24 -10.00 13.01
C VAL A 66 20.13 -9.67 14.51
N ALA A 67 19.74 -8.44 14.86
CA ALA A 67 19.57 -8.02 16.25
C ALA A 67 18.45 -8.80 16.97
N SER A 68 17.43 -9.23 16.23
CA SER A 68 16.34 -10.06 16.74
C SER A 68 16.69 -11.55 16.81
N GLY A 69 17.92 -11.96 16.44
CA GLY A 69 18.39 -13.34 16.50
C GLY A 69 17.70 -14.29 15.52
N HIS A 70 17.05 -13.77 14.48
CA HIS A 70 16.38 -14.62 13.49
C HIS A 70 17.38 -15.14 12.46
N PRO A 71 17.19 -16.37 11.93
CA PRO A 71 18.07 -16.92 10.90
C PRO A 71 17.97 -16.08 9.62
N VAL A 72 19.12 -15.67 9.08
CA VAL A 72 19.19 -14.92 7.81
C VAL A 72 19.16 -15.87 6.61
N THR A 73 19.59 -17.12 6.80
CA THR A 73 19.67 -18.16 5.77
C THR A 73 19.15 -19.49 6.32
N GLY A 74 19.02 -20.51 5.46
CA GLY A 74 18.52 -21.83 5.87
C GLY A 74 17.01 -22.03 5.66
N TYR A 75 16.32 -21.08 5.04
CA TYR A 75 14.92 -21.25 4.65
C TYR A 75 14.78 -22.27 3.49
N PRO A 76 13.70 -23.07 3.47
CA PRO A 76 13.40 -23.97 2.35
C PRO A 76 13.35 -23.23 1.00
N PRO A 77 13.64 -23.90 -0.13
CA PRO A 77 13.60 -23.28 -1.46
C PRO A 77 12.27 -22.59 -1.80
N ARG A 78 11.16 -23.12 -1.26
CA ARG A 78 9.83 -22.53 -1.40
C ARG A 78 9.73 -21.13 -0.76
N GLU A 79 10.27 -20.93 0.44
CA GLU A 79 10.27 -19.63 1.12
C GLU A 79 11.09 -18.61 0.32
N TRP A 80 12.26 -19.02 -0.20
CA TRP A 80 13.06 -18.18 -1.09
C TRP A 80 12.29 -17.77 -2.35
N ALA A 81 11.54 -18.70 -2.95
CA ALA A 81 10.68 -18.40 -4.10
C ALA A 81 9.57 -17.39 -3.73
N LEU A 82 8.99 -17.48 -2.53
CA LEU A 82 7.99 -16.53 -2.05
C LEU A 82 8.59 -15.15 -1.77
N PHE A 83 9.77 -15.07 -1.13
CA PHE A 83 10.47 -13.80 -0.93
C PHE A 83 10.80 -13.12 -2.26
N PHE A 84 11.25 -13.91 -3.24
CA PHE A 84 11.51 -13.42 -4.58
C PHE A 84 10.23 -12.95 -5.28
N ALA A 85 9.14 -13.72 -5.18
CA ALA A 85 7.84 -13.34 -5.74
C ALA A 85 7.30 -12.04 -5.11
N MET A 86 7.47 -11.84 -3.79
CA MET A 86 7.10 -10.61 -3.09
C MET A 86 7.96 -9.42 -3.53
N ALA A 87 9.27 -9.61 -3.66
CA ALA A 87 10.18 -8.57 -4.10
C ALA A 87 9.87 -8.10 -5.54
N VAL A 88 9.62 -9.05 -6.45
CA VAL A 88 9.38 -8.74 -7.87
C VAL A 88 7.94 -8.29 -8.13
N GLY A 89 6.95 -8.98 -7.54
CA GLY A 89 5.52 -8.75 -7.79
C GLY A 89 5.02 -7.43 -7.17
N PRO A 90 4.56 -7.41 -5.91
CA PRO A 90 4.08 -6.18 -5.29
C PRO A 90 5.19 -5.15 -5.11
N GLY A 91 6.44 -5.55 -4.86
CA GLY A 91 7.57 -4.64 -4.71
C GLY A 91 7.88 -3.88 -6.01
N VAL A 92 8.67 -4.47 -6.90
CA VAL A 92 9.15 -3.77 -8.11
C VAL A 92 8.02 -3.54 -9.12
N PHE A 93 7.26 -4.56 -9.49
CA PHE A 93 6.23 -4.45 -10.51
C PHE A 93 5.07 -3.54 -10.04
N GLY A 94 4.59 -3.71 -8.81
CA GLY A 94 3.54 -2.84 -8.24
C GLY A 94 3.93 -1.37 -8.25
N HIS A 95 5.12 -1.02 -7.74
CA HIS A 95 5.60 0.37 -7.76
C HIS A 95 5.88 0.90 -9.17
N THR A 96 6.32 0.05 -10.11
CA THR A 96 6.58 0.46 -11.49
C THR A 96 5.29 0.74 -12.25
N VAL A 97 4.26 -0.09 -12.09
CA VAL A 97 2.93 0.13 -12.69
C VAL A 97 2.29 1.40 -12.15
N LEU A 98 2.37 1.65 -10.84
CA LEU A 98 1.90 2.90 -10.23
C LEU A 98 2.64 4.13 -10.78
N ASN A 99 3.96 4.06 -10.87
CA ASN A 99 4.78 5.14 -11.44
C ASN A 99 4.51 5.36 -12.94
N TRP A 100 4.24 4.30 -13.69
CA TRP A 100 3.85 4.38 -15.10
C TRP A 100 2.45 5.00 -15.27
N ALA A 101 1.48 4.61 -14.45
CA ALA A 101 0.14 5.18 -14.45
C ALA A 101 0.18 6.69 -14.13
N LEU A 102 1.01 7.12 -13.18
CA LEU A 102 1.24 8.54 -12.87
C LEU A 102 1.78 9.37 -14.05
N ALA A 103 2.47 8.72 -15.00
CA ALA A 103 2.98 9.39 -16.19
C ALA A 103 1.93 9.55 -17.30
N HIS A 104 0.84 8.76 -17.27
CA HIS A 104 -0.18 8.71 -18.33
C HIS A 104 -1.59 9.10 -17.86
N VAL A 105 -1.78 9.28 -16.56
CA VAL A 105 -3.08 9.52 -15.92
C VAL A 105 -2.95 10.67 -14.91
N GLU A 106 -3.96 11.54 -14.85
CA GLU A 106 -4.02 12.65 -13.88
C GLU A 106 -3.81 12.15 -12.43
N SER A 107 -3.02 12.90 -11.64
CA SER A 107 -2.67 12.57 -10.24
C SER A 107 -3.90 12.33 -9.33
N SER A 108 -5.03 12.95 -9.66
CA SER A 108 -6.33 12.74 -9.00
C SER A 108 -6.86 11.32 -9.23
N MET A 109 -6.81 10.81 -10.46
CA MET A 109 -7.23 9.44 -10.79
C MET A 109 -6.29 8.39 -10.20
N VAL A 110 -4.99 8.67 -10.08
CA VAL A 110 -4.07 7.74 -9.41
C VAL A 110 -4.34 7.67 -7.91
N SER A 111 -4.57 8.81 -7.25
CA SER A 111 -4.94 8.84 -5.82
C SER A 111 -6.25 8.10 -5.56
N VAL A 112 -7.22 8.23 -6.47
CA VAL A 112 -8.50 7.52 -6.40
C VAL A 112 -8.34 6.02 -6.70
N SER A 113 -7.42 5.65 -7.59
CA SER A 113 -7.08 4.24 -7.89
C SER A 113 -6.33 3.55 -6.74
N LEU A 114 -5.56 4.29 -5.95
CA LEU A 114 -4.93 3.79 -4.72
C LEU A 114 -5.98 3.34 -3.68
N LEU A 115 -7.16 3.99 -3.62
CA LEU A 115 -8.27 3.48 -2.82
C LEU A 115 -8.79 2.12 -3.33
N GLY A 116 -8.47 1.74 -4.57
CA GLY A 116 -8.77 0.42 -5.12
C GLY A 116 -7.85 -0.69 -4.60
N GLU A 117 -6.68 -0.39 -4.02
CA GLU A 117 -5.75 -1.42 -3.51
C GLU A 117 -6.38 -2.33 -2.44
N PRO A 118 -7.09 -1.81 -1.41
CA PRO A 118 -7.85 -2.65 -0.48
C PRO A 118 -8.86 -3.58 -1.16
N VAL A 119 -9.54 -3.11 -2.20
CA VAL A 119 -10.54 -3.89 -2.94
C VAL A 119 -9.86 -4.99 -3.76
N GLY A 120 -8.79 -4.66 -4.49
CA GLY A 120 -7.97 -5.61 -5.23
C GLY A 120 -7.34 -6.66 -4.30
N SER A 121 -6.85 -6.25 -3.14
CA SER A 121 -6.31 -7.14 -2.10
C SER A 121 -7.37 -8.13 -1.60
N ALA A 122 -8.58 -7.65 -1.28
CA ALA A 122 -9.67 -8.52 -0.85
C ALA A 122 -10.11 -9.52 -1.93
N LEU A 123 -10.12 -9.10 -3.21
CA LEU A 123 -10.40 -10.00 -4.33
C LEU A 123 -9.30 -11.04 -4.53
N LEU A 124 -8.03 -10.65 -4.40
CA LEU A 124 -6.90 -11.58 -4.47
C LEU A 124 -6.90 -12.56 -3.29
N ALA A 125 -7.24 -12.12 -2.08
CA ALA A 125 -7.40 -13.00 -0.92
C ALA A 125 -8.51 -14.03 -1.15
N LEU A 126 -9.65 -13.60 -1.72
CA LEU A 126 -10.72 -14.52 -2.11
C LEU A 126 -10.27 -15.53 -3.17
N LEU A 127 -9.57 -15.08 -4.22
CA LEU A 127 -9.21 -15.95 -5.35
C LEU A 127 -8.04 -16.89 -5.04
N LEU A 128 -7.01 -16.40 -4.33
CA LEU A 128 -5.76 -17.12 -4.10
C LEU A 128 -5.74 -17.87 -2.77
N LEU A 129 -6.38 -17.32 -1.72
CA LEU A 129 -6.40 -17.87 -0.38
C LEU A 129 -7.76 -18.50 -0.01
N ALA A 130 -8.76 -18.38 -0.88
CA ALA A 130 -10.15 -18.81 -0.61
C ALA A 130 -10.77 -18.15 0.63
N GLU A 131 -10.29 -16.95 1.00
CA GLU A 131 -10.80 -16.19 2.14
C GLU A 131 -12.07 -15.41 1.74
N ILE A 132 -13.22 -15.79 2.31
CA ILE A 132 -14.50 -15.15 2.01
C ILE A 132 -14.58 -13.80 2.74
N PRO A 133 -14.67 -12.67 2.02
CA PRO A 133 -14.74 -11.36 2.66
C PRO A 133 -16.04 -11.22 3.47
N GLY A 134 -15.91 -10.76 4.70
CA GLY A 134 -17.04 -10.53 5.58
C GLY A 134 -17.99 -9.43 5.07
N PRO A 135 -19.23 -9.36 5.59
CA PRO A 135 -20.23 -8.38 5.13
C PRO A 135 -19.77 -6.93 5.25
N SER A 136 -19.03 -6.59 6.32
CA SER A 136 -18.46 -5.26 6.54
C SER A 136 -17.39 -4.89 5.50
N THR A 137 -16.54 -5.86 5.11
CA THR A 137 -15.53 -5.68 4.06
C THR A 137 -16.18 -5.44 2.71
N VAL A 138 -17.24 -6.19 2.38
CA VAL A 138 -18.01 -6.01 1.13
C VAL A 138 -18.68 -4.64 1.10
N ALA A 139 -19.31 -4.23 2.21
CA ALA A 139 -19.93 -2.90 2.31
C ALA A 139 -18.90 -1.77 2.15
N GLY A 140 -17.74 -1.87 2.81
CA GLY A 140 -16.65 -0.91 2.67
C GLY A 140 -16.10 -0.86 1.24
N GLY A 141 -15.91 -2.01 0.60
CA GLY A 141 -15.49 -2.11 -0.80
C GLY A 141 -16.49 -1.46 -1.77
N ALA A 142 -17.79 -1.65 -1.55
CA ALA A 142 -18.83 -1.00 -2.35
C ALA A 142 -18.77 0.53 -2.22
N VAL A 143 -18.63 1.06 -1.00
CA VAL A 143 -18.50 2.51 -0.76
C VAL A 143 -17.28 3.09 -1.50
N VAL A 144 -16.14 2.39 -1.43
CA VAL A 144 -14.92 2.78 -2.14
C VAL A 144 -15.14 2.82 -3.64
N LEU A 145 -15.70 1.77 -4.23
CA LEU A 145 -15.96 1.69 -5.68
C LEU A 145 -16.94 2.78 -6.16
N VAL A 146 -17.98 3.06 -5.36
CA VAL A 146 -18.91 4.17 -5.64
C VAL A 146 -18.19 5.51 -5.61
N GLY A 147 -17.36 5.77 -4.60
CA GLY A 147 -16.56 7.00 -4.52
C GLY A 147 -15.64 7.19 -5.72
N ILE A 148 -14.96 6.12 -6.14
CA ILE A 148 -14.13 6.10 -7.36
C ILE A 148 -14.98 6.48 -8.59
N GLY A 149 -16.15 5.85 -8.75
CA GLY A 149 -17.04 6.10 -9.89
C GLY A 149 -17.60 7.52 -9.94
N VAL A 150 -17.95 8.11 -8.80
CA VAL A 150 -18.46 9.49 -8.72
C VAL A 150 -17.38 10.49 -9.15
N VAL A 151 -16.14 10.33 -8.68
CA VAL A 151 -15.03 11.22 -9.05
C VAL A 151 -14.65 11.07 -10.52
N ALA A 152 -14.64 9.84 -11.03
CA ALA A 152 -14.38 9.59 -12.45
C ALA A 152 -15.44 10.27 -13.35
N ARG A 153 -16.72 10.23 -12.96
CA ARG A 153 -17.83 10.80 -13.73
C ARG A 153 -17.90 12.33 -13.67
N SER A 154 -17.61 12.93 -12.52
CA SER A 154 -17.63 14.41 -12.37
C SER A 154 -16.57 15.10 -13.23
N ARG A 155 -15.46 14.40 -13.52
CA ARG A 155 -14.37 14.88 -14.38
C ARG A 155 -14.72 14.79 -15.87
N SER A 156 -15.43 13.76 -16.31
CA SER A 156 -15.89 13.64 -17.71
C SER A 156 -16.91 14.73 -18.10
N VAL A 157 -17.61 15.35 -17.14
CA VAL A 157 -18.57 16.43 -17.39
C VAL A 157 -17.90 17.82 -17.46
N GLY A 158 -16.70 17.99 -16.89
CA GLY A 158 -15.94 19.24 -16.92
C GLY A 158 -15.09 19.47 -18.17
N ALA A 159 -15.04 18.50 -19.08
CA ALA A 159 -14.25 18.54 -20.32
C ALA A 159 -15.13 18.85 -21.55
N ALA A 160 -16.08 19.79 -21.43
CA ALA A 160 -16.73 20.35 -22.61
C ALA A 160 -15.70 21.24 -23.37
N PRO A 161 -15.62 21.16 -24.70
CA PRO A 161 -14.66 21.96 -25.48
C PRO A 161 -15.00 23.45 -25.32
N ALA A 162 -13.98 24.25 -25.04
CA ALA A 162 -14.06 25.69 -25.24
C ALA A 162 -13.91 25.95 -26.75
N ASP A 163 -15.04 26.27 -27.39
CA ASP A 163 -15.08 26.86 -28.74
C ASP A 163 -14.55 28.30 -28.73
#